data_AF-A0A7S1LU00-F1
#
_entry.id   AF-A0A7S1LU00-F1
#
_cell.length_a   1.000
_cell.length_b   1.000
_cell.length_c   1.000
_cell.angle_alpha   90.00
_cell.angle_beta   90.00
_cell.angle_gamma   90.00
#
_symmetry.space_group_name_H-M   'P 1'
#
loop_
_entity.id
_entity.type
_entity.pdbx_description
1 polymer ?
#
loop_
_entity_poly.entity_id
_entity_poly.type
_entity_poly.pdbx_seq_one_letter_code
_entity_poly.pdbx_strand_id
1 'polypeptide(L)'
;QEVRLSKRVGVGDVVPKDFFYRCRDQEVPSIRISVTGMRFGRRNEALQSRVAAVRGLAEDLLKEFGAPDYQKRLEGCSDRSMVTEMIRGVHFLVLPSHGIPMNCEANSGEAQRRVMQMQAFLQSGKVAKEVADILDALGGLSGYLKMRTLPFVVKKQPPKPAGEPEQVLVAVSTSAQKEAPSRWTSKQRPPKVLWIVGTWNNFKPVEMKWSGSSFQQIVTISKQCWESFQLLVEGRWEAAVYPSVVDGNPFVEHELRGPDSRGHGKNWTIGRHPKDPARPGDTFKITVSVDGRGAARKVTW
;
A
#
# COMPACT_ATOMS: atom_id res chain seq x y z
N GLN A 1 -2.93 20.32 -19.54
CA GLN A 1 -2.52 20.34 -20.96
C GLN A 1 -1.63 19.12 -21.19
N GLU A 2 -2.09 18.15 -21.98
CA GLU A 2 -1.30 16.95 -22.31
C GLU A 2 -0.27 17.34 -23.37
N VAL A 3 1.01 17.48 -22.98
CA VAL A 3 2.09 17.78 -23.94
C VAL A 3 2.41 16.50 -24.70
N ARG A 4 1.87 16.36 -25.92
CA ARG A 4 2.18 15.24 -26.81
C ARG A 4 3.45 15.54 -27.60
N LEU A 5 4.57 15.00 -27.14
CA LEU A 5 5.79 14.91 -27.95
C LEU A 5 5.64 13.74 -28.93
N SER A 6 5.55 14.04 -30.23
CA SER A 6 5.61 13.03 -31.28
C SER A 6 6.91 13.19 -32.06
N LYS A 7 7.69 12.11 -32.14
CA LYS A 7 8.88 12.01 -33.01
C LYS A 7 8.69 10.84 -33.94
N ARG A 8 8.80 11.09 -35.26
CA ARG A 8 8.86 10.03 -36.25
C ARG A 8 10.28 9.47 -36.24
N VAL A 9 10.39 8.14 -36.14
CA VAL A 9 11.65 7.40 -36.06
C VAL A 9 11.70 6.49 -37.29
N GLY A 10 12.77 6.57 -38.07
CA GLY A 10 12.99 5.80 -39.28
C GLY A 10 13.50 4.38 -39.03
N VAL A 11 13.60 3.59 -40.09
CA VAL A 11 14.18 2.24 -40.04
C VAL A 11 15.70 2.37 -39.82
N GLY A 12 16.18 1.93 -38.66
CA GLY A 12 17.59 2.01 -38.26
C GLY A 12 17.89 3.09 -37.22
N ASP A 13 16.93 3.97 -36.92
CA ASP A 13 17.10 4.95 -35.87
C ASP A 13 17.06 4.28 -34.49
N VAL A 14 18.03 4.65 -33.65
CA VAL A 14 18.03 4.27 -32.22
C VAL A 14 17.15 5.28 -31.50
N VAL A 15 16.12 4.80 -30.82
CA VAL A 15 15.29 5.66 -29.96
C VAL A 15 16.20 6.25 -28.88
N PRO A 16 16.32 7.59 -28.77
CA PRO A 16 17.24 8.21 -27.81
C PRO A 16 16.91 7.78 -26.39
N LYS A 17 17.93 7.53 -25.54
CA LYS A 17 17.71 6.99 -24.18
C LYS A 17 16.88 7.94 -23.31
N ASP A 18 16.92 9.22 -23.61
CA ASP A 18 16.17 10.34 -23.06
C ASP A 18 14.66 10.30 -23.41
N PHE A 19 14.25 9.49 -24.40
CA PHE A 19 12.84 9.17 -24.62
C PHE A 19 12.33 8.12 -23.64
N PHE A 20 13.23 7.34 -23.04
CA PHE A 20 12.90 6.37 -22.02
C PHE A 20 13.04 7.04 -20.66
N TYR A 21 11.95 6.97 -19.89
CA TYR A 21 11.87 7.61 -18.59
C TYR A 21 12.93 7.06 -17.63
N ARG A 22 13.79 7.94 -17.09
CA ARG A 22 14.60 7.61 -15.92
C ARG A 22 13.73 7.86 -14.70
N CYS A 23 13.53 6.82 -13.89
CA CYS A 23 12.69 6.83 -12.70
C CYS A 23 13.17 7.88 -11.68
N ARG A 24 12.77 9.14 -11.84
CA ARG A 24 12.86 10.25 -10.90
C ARG A 24 11.71 11.21 -11.23
N ASP A 25 10.67 11.18 -10.39
CA ASP A 25 9.62 12.20 -10.21
C ASP A 25 8.18 11.94 -10.77
N GLN A 26 7.28 11.70 -9.82
CA GLN A 26 5.86 12.07 -9.76
C GLN A 26 4.77 11.41 -10.63
N GLU A 27 5.02 10.79 -11.76
CA GLU A 27 4.03 9.90 -12.41
C GLU A 27 4.73 9.10 -13.50
N VAL A 28 4.41 7.81 -13.67
CA VAL A 28 5.01 7.03 -14.77
C VAL A 28 4.45 7.59 -16.07
N PRO A 29 5.22 8.29 -16.92
CA PRO A 29 4.68 8.77 -18.18
C PRO A 29 4.28 7.56 -19.01
N SER A 30 3.01 7.52 -19.43
CA SER A 30 2.53 6.56 -20.41
C SER A 30 3.14 6.90 -21.77
N ILE A 31 4.31 6.33 -22.07
CA ILE A 31 4.93 6.47 -23.38
C ILE A 31 4.23 5.50 -24.33
N ARG A 32 3.43 6.05 -25.25
CA ARG A 32 2.83 5.28 -26.34
C ARG A 32 3.73 5.38 -27.56
N ILE A 33 4.54 4.36 -27.79
CA ILE A 33 5.30 4.22 -29.04
C ILE A 33 4.38 3.59 -30.08
N SER A 34 4.05 4.36 -31.12
CA SER A 34 3.31 3.88 -32.29
C SER A 34 4.29 3.64 -33.43
N VAL A 35 4.60 2.36 -33.69
CA VAL A 35 5.38 1.96 -34.86
C VAL A 35 4.40 1.56 -35.97
N THR A 36 4.43 2.27 -37.10
CA THR A 36 3.57 2.00 -38.27
C THR A 36 4.40 1.61 -39.48
N GLY A 37 3.85 0.79 -40.39
CA GLY A 37 4.53 0.41 -41.63
C GLY A 37 5.67 -0.61 -41.45
N MET A 38 5.84 -1.17 -40.26
CA MET A 38 6.84 -2.19 -39.96
C MET A 38 6.17 -3.48 -39.50
N ARG A 39 6.68 -4.63 -39.97
CA ARG A 39 6.29 -5.96 -39.51
C ARG A 39 7.45 -6.58 -38.75
N PHE A 40 7.30 -6.79 -37.45
CA PHE A 40 8.29 -7.52 -36.67
C PHE A 40 8.12 -9.02 -36.94
N GLY A 41 8.90 -9.57 -37.88
CA GLY A 41 8.80 -10.97 -38.27
C GLY A 41 9.31 -11.96 -37.21
N ARG A 42 10.12 -11.51 -36.25
CA ARG A 42 10.65 -12.31 -35.15
C ARG A 42 10.81 -11.49 -33.88
N ARG A 43 10.76 -12.15 -32.73
CA ARG A 43 11.14 -11.55 -31.45
C ARG A 43 12.67 -11.45 -31.39
N ASN A 44 13.19 -10.40 -30.76
CA ASN A 44 14.60 -10.38 -30.40
C ASN A 44 14.85 -11.27 -29.18
N GLU A 45 16.12 -11.60 -28.94
CA GLU A 45 16.53 -12.49 -27.85
C GLU A 45 16.02 -11.99 -26.48
N ALA A 46 16.20 -10.70 -26.18
CA ALA A 46 15.75 -10.13 -24.91
C ALA A 46 14.23 -10.26 -24.69
N LEU A 47 13.40 -10.02 -25.71
CA LEU A 47 11.96 -10.23 -25.63
C LEU A 47 11.63 -11.71 -25.50
N GLN A 48 12.34 -12.58 -26.21
CA GLN A 48 12.16 -14.03 -26.12
C GLN A 48 12.48 -14.55 -24.73
N SER A 49 13.59 -14.13 -24.11
CA SER A 49 13.95 -14.47 -22.73
C SER A 49 12.91 -13.99 -21.73
N ARG A 50 12.38 -12.76 -21.90
CA ARG A 50 11.31 -12.24 -21.05
C ARG A 50 10.01 -13.03 -21.19
N VAL A 51 9.60 -13.37 -22.42
CA VAL A 51 8.41 -14.20 -22.64
C VAL A 51 8.61 -15.58 -22.03
N ALA A 52 9.80 -16.18 -22.18
CA ALA A 52 10.12 -17.46 -21.56
C ALA A 52 10.07 -17.41 -20.03
N ALA A 53 10.59 -16.35 -19.40
CA ALA A 53 10.52 -16.17 -17.95
C ALA A 53 9.08 -16.01 -17.45
N VAL A 54 8.27 -15.18 -18.12
CA VAL A 54 6.84 -15.02 -17.78
C VAL A 54 6.08 -16.32 -17.97
N ARG A 55 6.39 -17.06 -19.04
CA ARG A 55 5.80 -18.38 -19.31
C ARG A 55 6.15 -19.37 -18.19
N GLY A 56 7.42 -19.48 -17.81
CA GLY A 56 7.85 -20.39 -16.74
C GLY A 56 7.15 -20.07 -15.41
N LEU A 57 7.01 -18.78 -15.05
CA LEU A 57 6.24 -18.37 -13.88
C LEU A 57 4.77 -18.81 -13.97
N ALA A 58 4.15 -18.61 -15.13
CA ALA A 58 2.75 -18.98 -15.34
C ALA A 58 2.54 -20.50 -15.29
N GLU A 59 3.47 -21.30 -15.83
CA GLU A 59 3.45 -22.76 -15.79
C GLU A 59 3.59 -23.29 -14.36
N ASP A 60 4.51 -22.73 -13.56
CA ASP A 60 4.68 -23.12 -12.15
C ASP A 60 3.45 -22.75 -11.31
N LEU A 61 2.88 -21.55 -11.51
CA LEU A 61 1.60 -21.19 -10.89
C LEU A 61 0.48 -22.14 -11.31
N LEU A 62 0.41 -22.51 -12.59
CA LEU A 62 -0.64 -23.38 -13.12
C LEU A 62 -0.54 -24.78 -12.48
N LYS A 63 0.68 -25.28 -12.33
CA LYS A 63 0.97 -26.55 -11.66
C LYS A 63 0.50 -26.53 -10.20
N GLU A 64 0.88 -25.51 -9.43
CA GLU A 64 0.53 -25.43 -8.01
C GLU A 64 -0.97 -25.17 -7.78
N PHE A 65 -1.61 -24.33 -8.60
CA PHE A 65 -3.06 -24.17 -8.56
C PHE A 65 -3.79 -25.42 -9.04
N GLY A 66 -3.26 -26.13 -10.04
CA GLY A 66 -3.86 -27.37 -10.57
C GLY A 66 -3.68 -28.59 -9.66
N ALA A 67 -2.90 -28.49 -8.59
CA ALA A 67 -2.67 -29.60 -7.67
C ALA A 67 -4.00 -30.12 -7.08
N PRO A 68 -4.23 -31.46 -7.03
CA PRO A 68 -5.48 -32.03 -6.54
C PRO A 68 -5.85 -31.56 -5.12
N ASP A 69 -4.85 -31.45 -4.24
CA ASP A 69 -5.04 -30.99 -2.87
C ASP A 69 -5.46 -29.51 -2.80
N TYR A 70 -4.94 -28.67 -3.71
CA TYR A 70 -5.37 -27.28 -3.83
C TYR A 70 -6.82 -27.21 -4.27
N GLN A 71 -7.19 -27.93 -5.34
CA GLN A 71 -8.57 -27.91 -5.87
C GLN A 71 -9.58 -28.43 -4.84
N LYS A 72 -9.27 -29.53 -4.13
CA LYS A 72 -10.11 -30.06 -3.05
C LYS A 72 -10.33 -29.05 -1.92
N ARG A 73 -9.28 -28.33 -1.51
CA ARG A 73 -9.38 -27.25 -0.50
C ARG A 73 -10.19 -26.06 -1.03
N LEU A 74 -10.00 -25.72 -2.30
CA LEU A 74 -10.69 -24.62 -2.94
C LEU A 74 -12.20 -24.88 -2.99
N GLU A 75 -12.62 -26.12 -3.29
CA GLU A 75 -14.02 -26.55 -3.24
C GLU A 75 -14.65 -26.32 -1.86
N GLY A 76 -13.92 -26.63 -0.78
CA GLY A 76 -14.35 -26.44 0.60
C GLY A 76 -14.33 -25.00 1.12
N CYS A 77 -13.86 -24.01 0.34
CA CYS A 77 -13.87 -22.61 0.78
C CYS A 77 -15.29 -22.04 0.85
N SER A 78 -15.66 -21.50 2.02
CA SER A 78 -16.95 -20.88 2.29
C SER A 78 -16.96 -19.36 2.12
N ASP A 79 -15.78 -18.72 2.10
CA ASP A 79 -15.66 -17.28 2.00
C ASP A 79 -14.45 -16.80 1.17
N ARG A 80 -14.47 -15.51 0.81
CA ARG A 80 -13.40 -14.87 0.02
C ARG A 80 -12.05 -14.83 0.72
N SER A 81 -12.03 -14.78 2.06
CA SER A 81 -10.79 -14.71 2.83
C SER A 81 -10.02 -16.03 2.76
N MET A 82 -10.72 -17.17 2.85
CA MET A 82 -10.11 -18.49 2.67
C MET A 82 -9.45 -18.64 1.30
N VAL A 83 -10.15 -18.26 0.22
CA VAL A 83 -9.59 -18.35 -1.14
C VAL A 83 -8.39 -17.40 -1.30
N THR A 84 -8.46 -16.19 -0.75
CA THR A 84 -7.34 -15.23 -0.78
C THR A 84 -6.11 -15.79 -0.08
N GLU A 85 -6.27 -16.42 1.07
CA GLU A 85 -5.16 -17.03 1.81
C GLU A 85 -4.55 -18.22 1.06
N MET A 86 -5.39 -19.02 0.39
CA MET A 86 -4.92 -20.10 -0.48
C MET A 86 -4.09 -19.59 -1.67
N ILE A 87 -4.59 -18.57 -2.39
CA ILE A 87 -3.86 -17.92 -3.48
C ILE A 87 -2.53 -17.37 -2.98
N ARG A 88 -2.54 -16.74 -1.80
CA ARG A 88 -1.34 -16.20 -1.16
C ARG A 88 -0.31 -17.30 -0.85
N GLY A 89 -0.75 -18.46 -0.35
CA GLY A 89 0.11 -19.61 -0.09
C GLY A 89 0.84 -20.09 -1.35
N VAL A 90 0.14 -20.22 -2.48
CA VAL A 90 0.76 -20.59 -3.77
C VAL A 90 1.75 -19.53 -4.23
N HIS A 91 1.43 -18.24 -4.10
CA HIS A 91 2.36 -17.17 -4.45
C HIS A 91 3.65 -17.20 -3.60
N PHE A 92 3.56 -17.51 -2.29
CA PHE A 92 4.75 -17.65 -1.45
C PHE A 92 5.65 -18.81 -1.88
N LEU A 93 5.07 -19.87 -2.42
CA LEU A 93 5.81 -21.03 -2.90
C LEU A 93 6.51 -20.74 -4.25
N VAL A 94 5.80 -20.10 -5.18
CA VAL A 94 6.26 -19.97 -6.58
C VAL A 94 7.08 -18.70 -6.83
N LEU A 95 6.66 -17.54 -6.31
CA LEU A 95 7.28 -16.26 -6.69
C LEU A 95 8.79 -16.16 -6.38
N PRO A 96 9.32 -16.71 -5.27
CA PRO A 96 10.75 -16.63 -4.97
C PRO A 96 11.65 -17.30 -6.02
N SER A 97 11.24 -18.42 -6.61
CA SER A 97 12.04 -19.12 -7.65
C SER A 97 12.14 -18.32 -8.95
N HIS A 98 11.21 -17.38 -9.17
CA HIS A 98 11.20 -16.45 -10.31
C HIS A 98 11.81 -15.08 -9.98
N GLY A 99 12.58 -14.98 -8.89
CA GLY A 99 13.26 -13.73 -8.50
C GLY A 99 12.32 -12.65 -7.95
N ILE A 100 11.11 -13.03 -7.54
CA ILE A 100 10.13 -12.11 -6.93
C ILE A 100 10.15 -12.38 -5.41
N PRO A 101 10.89 -11.60 -4.61
CA PRO A 101 11.00 -11.84 -3.18
C PRO A 101 9.63 -11.67 -2.50
N MET A 102 9.22 -12.68 -1.76
CA MET A 102 8.05 -12.67 -0.90
C MET A 102 8.54 -12.73 0.55
N ASN A 103 8.69 -11.57 1.19
CA ASN A 103 9.05 -11.56 2.60
C ASN A 103 7.78 -11.80 3.44
N CYS A 104 7.81 -12.80 4.32
CA CYS A 104 6.71 -13.16 5.21
C CYS A 104 6.28 -11.98 6.10
N GLU A 105 7.23 -11.09 6.39
CA GLU A 105 7.03 -9.88 7.20
C GLU A 105 6.75 -8.62 6.36
N ALA A 106 6.91 -8.66 5.03
CA ALA A 106 6.62 -7.49 4.21
C ALA A 106 5.10 -7.25 4.16
N ASN A 107 4.74 -5.98 4.38
CA ASN A 107 3.40 -5.43 4.19
C ASN A 107 2.66 -6.13 3.06
N SER A 108 1.51 -6.74 3.37
CA SER A 108 0.58 -7.37 2.42
C SER A 108 0.38 -6.53 1.15
N GLY A 109 0.48 -5.20 1.26
CA GLY A 109 0.42 -4.25 0.16
C GLY A 109 1.53 -4.33 -0.90
N GLU A 110 2.76 -4.77 -0.62
CA GLU A 110 3.77 -4.91 -1.70
C GLU A 110 3.53 -6.14 -2.56
N ALA A 111 3.32 -7.30 -1.93
CA ALA A 111 2.93 -8.51 -2.63
C ALA A 111 1.64 -8.28 -3.46
N GLN A 112 0.65 -7.63 -2.86
CA GLN A 112 -0.60 -7.29 -3.55
C GLN A 112 -0.39 -6.29 -4.70
N ARG A 113 0.51 -5.30 -4.56
CA ARG A 113 0.89 -4.41 -5.67
C ARG A 113 1.56 -5.17 -6.82
N ARG A 114 2.46 -6.11 -6.53
CA ARG A 114 3.09 -6.93 -7.58
C ARG A 114 2.09 -7.86 -8.26
N VAL A 115 1.17 -8.45 -7.51
CA VAL A 115 0.05 -9.24 -8.07
C VAL A 115 -0.84 -8.37 -8.96
N MET A 116 -1.18 -7.15 -8.53
CA MET A 116 -1.95 -6.19 -9.34
C MET A 116 -1.20 -5.76 -10.61
N GLN A 117 0.11 -5.49 -10.52
CA GLN A 117 0.93 -5.18 -11.70
C GLN A 117 0.98 -6.34 -12.69
N MET A 118 1.12 -7.56 -12.18
CA MET A 118 1.06 -8.77 -12.98
C MET A 118 -0.32 -8.85 -13.67
N GLN A 119 -1.42 -8.80 -12.92
CA GLN A 119 -2.79 -8.84 -13.45
C GLN A 119 -3.05 -7.75 -14.50
N ALA A 120 -2.61 -6.51 -14.26
CA ALA A 120 -2.75 -5.41 -15.23
C ALA A 120 -1.95 -5.67 -16.52
N PHE A 121 -0.76 -6.27 -16.41
CA PHE A 121 0.00 -6.70 -17.57
C PHE A 121 -0.75 -7.78 -18.38
N LEU A 122 -1.36 -8.76 -17.71
CA LEU A 122 -2.16 -9.81 -18.37
C LEU A 122 -3.36 -9.21 -19.10
N GLN A 123 -4.08 -8.28 -18.46
CA GLN A 123 -5.28 -7.64 -19.00
C GLN A 123 -5.00 -6.68 -20.16
N SER A 124 -3.73 -6.34 -20.43
CA SER A 124 -3.37 -5.45 -21.55
C SER A 124 -3.65 -6.04 -22.94
N GLY A 125 -3.97 -7.35 -23.03
CA GLY A 125 -4.31 -8.03 -24.28
C GLY A 125 -3.15 -8.16 -25.27
N LYS A 126 -1.94 -7.77 -24.87
CA LYS A 126 -0.72 -7.79 -25.69
C LYS A 126 0.22 -8.92 -25.29
N VAL A 127 -0.34 -10.03 -24.86
CA VAL A 127 0.42 -11.20 -24.42
C VAL A 127 0.65 -12.12 -25.61
N ALA A 128 1.82 -12.74 -25.66
CA ALA A 128 2.11 -13.81 -26.60
C ALA A 128 1.04 -14.91 -26.47
N LYS A 129 0.51 -15.43 -27.59
CA LYS A 129 -0.59 -16.40 -27.58
C LYS A 129 -0.28 -17.59 -26.66
N GLU A 130 0.96 -18.09 -26.72
CA GLU A 130 1.41 -19.21 -25.88
C GLU A 130 1.39 -18.92 -24.37
N VAL A 131 1.44 -17.66 -23.96
CA VAL A 131 1.29 -17.27 -22.55
C VAL A 131 -0.19 -17.00 -22.23
N ALA A 132 -0.94 -16.41 -23.16
CA ALA A 132 -2.37 -16.13 -22.98
C ALA A 132 -3.17 -17.39 -22.62
N ASP A 133 -2.94 -18.50 -23.32
CA ASP A 133 -3.64 -19.76 -23.08
C ASP A 133 -3.40 -20.29 -21.64
N ILE A 134 -2.18 -20.12 -21.11
CA ILE A 134 -1.81 -20.53 -19.74
C ILE A 134 -2.50 -19.61 -18.71
N LEU A 135 -2.55 -18.31 -18.99
CA LEU A 135 -3.17 -17.33 -18.09
C LEU A 135 -4.69 -17.49 -18.01
N ASP A 136 -5.34 -17.86 -19.10
CA ASP A 136 -6.77 -18.17 -19.11
C ASP A 136 -7.05 -19.41 -18.24
N ALA A 137 -6.23 -20.46 -18.35
CA ALA A 137 -6.33 -21.64 -17.50
C ALA A 137 -6.09 -21.32 -16.01
N LEU A 138 -5.11 -20.46 -15.71
CA LEU A 138 -4.85 -19.96 -14.36
C LEU A 138 -6.05 -19.24 -13.74
N GLY A 139 -6.80 -18.47 -14.54
CA GLY A 139 -8.01 -17.79 -14.10
C GLY A 139 -9.08 -18.76 -13.57
N GLY A 140 -9.20 -19.93 -14.21
CA GLY A 140 -10.10 -21.00 -13.78
C GLY A 140 -9.62 -21.72 -12.52
N LEU A 141 -8.32 -22.06 -12.44
CA LEU A 141 -7.78 -22.92 -11.37
C LEU A 141 -7.48 -22.18 -10.07
N SER A 142 -7.10 -20.90 -10.13
CA SER A 142 -6.69 -20.14 -8.93
C SER A 142 -7.81 -19.94 -7.91
N GLY A 143 -9.07 -20.09 -8.30
CA GLY A 143 -10.22 -19.76 -7.45
C GLY A 143 -10.62 -18.28 -7.51
N TYR A 144 -9.94 -17.46 -8.31
CA TYR A 144 -10.27 -16.05 -8.48
C TYR A 144 -11.71 -15.84 -8.96
N LEU A 145 -12.19 -16.66 -9.90
CA LEU A 145 -13.58 -16.62 -10.34
C LEU A 145 -14.55 -17.00 -9.22
N LYS A 146 -14.20 -18.01 -8.40
CA LYS A 146 -14.98 -18.42 -7.23
C LYS A 146 -15.09 -17.31 -6.17
N MET A 147 -14.06 -16.49 -5.99
CA MET A 147 -14.15 -15.33 -5.07
C MET A 147 -15.30 -14.38 -5.41
N ARG A 148 -15.70 -14.27 -6.69
CA ARG A 148 -16.77 -13.36 -7.10
C ARG A 148 -18.15 -13.82 -6.58
N THR A 149 -18.34 -15.12 -6.39
CA THR A 149 -19.61 -15.72 -5.94
C THR A 149 -19.66 -15.92 -4.42
N LEU A 150 -18.51 -15.98 -3.75
CA LEU A 150 -18.45 -16.16 -2.29
C LEU A 150 -18.78 -14.87 -1.51
N PRO A 151 -19.35 -14.99 -0.30
CA PRO A 151 -19.65 -13.84 0.56
C PRO A 151 -18.37 -13.19 1.12
N PHE A 152 -18.45 -11.88 1.38
CA PHE A 152 -17.48 -11.21 2.24
C PHE A 152 -17.82 -11.50 3.70
N VAL A 153 -16.99 -12.28 4.37
CA VAL A 153 -17.07 -12.42 5.82
C VAL A 153 -16.46 -11.17 6.44
N VAL A 154 -17.32 -10.23 6.82
CA VAL A 154 -16.92 -9.16 7.74
C VAL A 154 -16.66 -9.87 9.06
N LYS A 155 -15.38 -9.93 9.48
CA LYS A 155 -15.03 -10.43 10.82
C LYS A 155 -15.85 -9.62 11.83
N LYS A 156 -16.91 -10.22 12.39
CA LYS A 156 -17.68 -9.61 13.47
C LYS A 156 -16.66 -9.29 14.54
N GLN A 157 -16.47 -8.00 14.83
CA GLN A 157 -15.63 -7.61 15.96
C GLN A 157 -16.18 -8.37 17.17
N PRO A 158 -15.31 -9.00 17.99
CA PRO A 158 -15.75 -9.66 19.20
C PRO A 158 -16.64 -8.68 19.98
N PRO A 159 -17.80 -9.13 20.51
CA PRO A 159 -18.72 -8.26 21.20
C PRO A 159 -17.95 -7.44 22.23
N LYS A 160 -18.00 -6.12 22.07
CA LYS A 160 -17.34 -5.18 22.98
C LYS A 160 -17.77 -5.59 24.40
N PRO A 161 -16.84 -5.84 25.34
CA PRO A 161 -17.18 -6.35 26.66
C PRO A 161 -18.26 -5.46 27.29
N ALA A 162 -19.39 -6.07 27.63
CA ALA A 162 -20.53 -5.42 28.25
C ALA A 162 -20.10 -4.90 29.63
N GLY A 163 -19.75 -3.61 29.72
CA GLY A 163 -19.25 -3.05 30.97
C GLY A 163 -18.82 -1.59 30.92
N GLU A 164 -18.54 -1.01 29.75
CA GLU A 164 -18.31 0.43 29.66
C GLU A 164 -19.58 1.14 29.18
N PRO A 165 -20.17 2.07 29.98
CA PRO A 165 -21.35 2.81 29.58
C PRO A 165 -21.08 3.57 28.28
N GLU A 166 -21.87 3.24 27.27
CA GLU A 166 -21.86 3.87 25.95
C GLU A 166 -22.30 5.32 26.11
N GLN A 167 -21.33 6.23 26.27
CA GLN A 167 -21.59 7.66 26.18
C GLN A 167 -22.04 7.96 24.76
N VAL A 168 -23.33 8.24 24.61
CA VAL A 168 -23.96 8.74 23.40
C VAL A 168 -23.29 10.07 23.04
N LEU A 169 -22.29 10.01 22.16
CA LEU A 169 -21.70 11.20 21.54
C LEU A 169 -22.67 11.69 20.47
N VAL A 170 -23.56 12.59 20.87
CA VAL A 170 -24.29 13.48 19.96
C VAL A 170 -23.24 14.25 19.17
N ALA A 171 -23.16 13.99 17.86
CA ALA A 171 -22.31 14.74 16.95
C ALA A 171 -22.86 16.17 16.80
N VAL A 172 -22.51 17.04 17.75
CA VAL A 172 -22.72 18.48 17.65
C VAL A 172 -21.69 19.03 16.67
N SER A 173 -22.18 19.44 15.50
CA SER A 173 -21.42 20.20 14.51
C SER A 173 -20.89 21.47 15.19
N THR A 174 -19.56 21.56 15.32
CA THR A 174 -18.90 22.52 16.20
C THR A 174 -18.74 23.87 15.50
N SER A 175 -19.64 24.79 15.81
CA SER A 175 -19.40 26.23 15.63
C SER A 175 -18.17 26.64 16.43
N ALA A 176 -17.30 27.45 15.82
CA ALA A 176 -16.03 27.93 16.36
C ALA A 176 -16.13 28.51 17.78
N GLN A 177 -15.93 27.67 18.80
CA GLN A 177 -15.71 28.11 20.17
C GLN A 177 -14.23 28.48 20.32
N LYS A 178 -13.99 29.70 20.79
CA LYS A 178 -12.68 30.25 21.13
C LYS A 178 -12.07 29.37 22.23
N GLU A 179 -11.14 28.51 21.84
CA GLU A 179 -10.62 27.44 22.70
C GLU A 179 -9.82 27.97 23.89
N ALA A 180 -10.03 27.35 25.06
CA ALA A 180 -9.21 27.58 26.23
C ALA A 180 -7.76 27.11 25.94
N PRO A 181 -6.73 27.86 26.39
CA PRO A 181 -5.34 27.49 26.18
C PRO A 181 -5.04 26.11 26.78
N SER A 182 -4.21 25.33 26.07
CA SER A 182 -3.72 24.03 26.55
C SER A 182 -3.14 24.17 27.96
N ARG A 183 -3.61 23.35 28.90
CA ARG A 183 -3.15 23.34 30.30
C ARG A 183 -1.78 22.68 30.47
N TRP A 184 -1.25 22.03 29.42
CA TRP A 184 -0.04 21.23 29.51
C TRP A 184 1.23 22.08 29.40
N THR A 185 2.21 21.77 30.25
CA THR A 185 3.51 22.47 30.30
C THR A 185 4.65 21.46 30.24
N SER A 186 5.91 21.93 30.20
CA SER A 186 7.08 21.05 30.32
C SER A 186 7.11 20.24 31.62
N LYS A 187 6.52 20.76 32.71
CA LYS A 187 6.42 20.07 34.00
C LYS A 187 5.20 19.14 34.10
N GLN A 188 4.19 19.36 33.27
CA GLN A 188 2.93 18.60 33.29
C GLN A 188 2.71 17.93 31.94
N ARG A 189 3.19 16.68 31.83
CA ARG A 189 2.96 15.83 30.65
C ARG A 189 1.49 15.37 30.63
N PRO A 190 0.86 15.29 29.45
CA PRO A 190 -0.42 14.60 29.30
C PRO A 190 -0.35 13.17 29.87
N PRO A 191 -1.42 12.68 30.51
CA PRO A 191 -1.42 11.36 31.13
C PRO A 191 -1.25 10.24 30.10
N LYS A 192 -1.76 10.44 28.88
CA LYS A 192 -1.66 9.47 27.79
C LYS A 192 -0.36 9.69 27.02
N VAL A 193 0.48 8.66 27.00
CA VAL A 193 1.73 8.64 26.24
C VAL A 193 1.43 8.25 24.80
N LEU A 194 1.92 9.05 23.84
CA LEU A 194 1.86 8.71 22.42
C LEU A 194 3.13 7.98 21.99
N TRP A 195 2.90 6.94 21.19
CA TRP A 195 3.91 6.14 20.51
C TRP A 195 3.74 6.31 19.01
N ILE A 196 4.81 6.10 18.26
CA ILE A 196 4.82 6.18 16.80
C ILE A 196 5.40 4.90 16.22
N VAL A 197 4.80 4.46 15.13
CA VAL A 197 5.20 3.30 14.33
C VAL A 197 5.29 3.75 12.88
N GLY A 198 6.28 3.27 12.14
CA GLY A 198 6.38 3.62 10.73
C GLY A 198 7.24 2.69 9.91
N THR A 199 7.31 2.96 8.61
CA THR A 199 8.08 2.15 7.67
C THR A 199 9.58 2.12 8.02
N TRP A 200 10.14 3.21 8.56
CA TRP A 200 11.55 3.29 8.96
C TRP A 200 11.96 2.35 10.11
N ASN A 201 11.01 1.85 10.89
CA ASN A 201 11.29 0.96 12.02
C ASN A 201 10.48 -0.34 11.97
N ASN A 202 10.03 -0.74 10.78
CA ASN A 202 9.18 -1.91 10.56
C ASN A 202 7.96 -1.92 11.49
N PHE A 203 7.35 -0.74 11.70
CA PHE A 203 6.20 -0.53 12.56
C PHE A 203 6.38 -1.00 14.01
N LYS A 204 7.63 -1.04 14.53
CA LYS A 204 7.88 -1.29 15.95
C LYS A 204 7.55 -0.04 16.76
N PRO A 205 6.74 -0.11 17.84
CA PRO A 205 6.39 1.08 18.62
C PRO A 205 7.61 1.77 19.23
N VAL A 206 7.69 3.09 19.06
CA VAL A 206 8.67 3.96 19.73
C VAL A 206 7.94 5.09 20.45
N GLU A 207 8.28 5.33 21.73
CA GLU A 207 7.67 6.41 22.51
C GLU A 207 8.07 7.78 21.96
N MET A 208 7.09 8.67 21.74
CA MET A 208 7.36 10.05 21.31
C MET A 208 7.81 10.92 22.48
N LYS A 209 8.76 11.84 22.22
CA LYS A 209 9.28 12.77 23.23
C LYS A 209 8.30 13.92 23.47
N TRP A 210 7.94 14.17 24.72
CA TRP A 210 7.16 15.35 25.09
C TRP A 210 8.07 16.59 25.14
N SER A 211 7.71 17.63 24.37
CA SER A 211 8.47 18.91 24.31
C SER A 211 8.01 19.96 25.31
N GLY A 212 6.94 19.67 26.08
CA GLY A 212 6.26 20.63 26.95
C GLY A 212 4.95 21.16 26.39
N SER A 213 4.76 21.11 25.07
CA SER A 213 3.53 21.53 24.38
C SER A 213 3.02 20.52 23.35
N SER A 214 3.89 19.63 22.86
CA SER A 214 3.55 18.63 21.83
C SER A 214 4.42 17.37 21.96
N PHE A 215 3.93 16.25 21.43
CA PHE A 215 4.74 15.05 21.24
C PHE A 215 5.52 15.16 19.93
N GLN A 216 6.81 14.79 19.95
CA GLN A 216 7.72 14.96 18.83
C GLN A 216 8.54 13.70 18.55
N GLN A 217 8.76 13.41 17.26
CA GLN A 217 9.67 12.38 16.77
C GLN A 217 10.42 12.89 15.53
N ILE A 218 11.73 12.62 15.47
CA ILE A 218 12.54 12.86 14.27
C ILE A 218 12.59 11.58 13.44
N VAL A 219 12.36 11.70 12.14
CA VAL A 219 12.40 10.60 11.17
C VAL A 219 13.28 11.00 10.00
N THR A 220 14.14 10.08 9.55
CA THR A 220 14.96 10.25 8.35
C THR A 220 14.31 9.49 7.19
N ILE A 221 14.14 10.15 6.05
CA ILE A 221 13.56 9.55 4.85
C ILE A 221 14.52 8.56 4.22
N SER A 222 14.06 7.33 3.98
CA SER A 222 14.84 6.27 3.36
C SER A 222 15.11 6.52 1.85
N LYS A 223 15.82 5.58 1.21
CA LYS A 223 16.13 5.62 -0.23
C LYS A 223 14.89 5.60 -1.12
N GLN A 224 13.74 5.24 -0.57
CA GLN A 224 12.45 5.20 -1.24
C GLN A 224 11.83 6.58 -1.41
N CYS A 225 12.40 7.63 -0.80
CA CYS A 225 11.91 9.02 -0.81
C CYS A 225 10.57 9.23 -0.10
N TRP A 226 10.05 8.25 0.63
CA TRP A 226 8.80 8.39 1.39
C TRP A 226 8.83 7.53 2.65
N GLU A 227 8.04 7.93 3.65
CA GLU A 227 7.84 7.17 4.89
C GLU A 227 6.38 7.26 5.34
N SER A 228 5.80 6.14 5.77
CA SER A 228 4.44 6.07 6.29
C SER A 228 4.43 5.74 7.78
N PHE A 229 3.48 6.31 8.52
CA PHE A 229 3.38 6.11 9.96
C PHE A 229 1.96 6.18 10.53
N GLN A 230 1.82 5.65 11.74
CA GLN A 230 0.65 5.81 12.60
C GLN A 230 1.08 6.16 14.01
N LEU A 231 0.13 6.62 14.81
CA LEU A 231 0.31 6.91 16.22
C LEU A 231 -0.46 5.89 17.04
N LEU A 232 0.11 5.46 18.17
CA LEU A 232 -0.53 4.52 19.09
C LEU A 232 -0.64 5.17 20.47
N VAL A 233 -1.79 5.02 21.12
CA VAL A 233 -1.94 5.40 22.53
C VAL A 233 -1.38 4.29 23.40
N GLU A 234 -0.38 4.61 24.22
CA GLU A 234 0.30 3.66 25.13
C GLU A 234 0.90 2.44 24.39
N GLY A 235 1.27 2.60 23.12
CA GLY A 235 1.91 1.54 22.33
C GLY A 235 0.97 0.42 21.87
N ARG A 236 -0.35 0.59 22.02
CA ARG A 236 -1.35 -0.44 21.71
C ARG A 236 -1.98 -0.24 20.33
N TRP A 237 -2.01 -1.31 19.51
CA TRP A 237 -2.60 -1.30 18.17
C TRP A 237 -4.12 -1.15 18.19
N GLU A 238 -4.77 -1.59 19.25
CA GLU A 238 -6.21 -1.46 19.47
C GLU A 238 -6.63 0.00 19.74
N ALA A 239 -5.66 0.87 19.99
CA ALA A 239 -5.82 2.29 20.29
C ALA A 239 -5.00 3.16 19.32
N ALA A 240 -5.06 2.82 18.02
CA ALA A 240 -4.35 3.55 16.97
C ALA A 240 -5.07 4.85 16.61
N VAL A 241 -4.30 5.92 16.42
CA VAL A 241 -4.74 7.21 15.89
C VAL A 241 -4.19 7.34 14.47
N TYR A 242 -5.07 7.70 13.53
CA TYR A 242 -4.79 7.61 12.09
C TYR A 242 -5.60 8.64 11.29
N PRO A 243 -5.23 8.96 10.03
CA PRO A 243 -6.02 9.85 9.17
C PRO A 243 -7.28 9.15 8.64
N SER A 244 -8.34 9.90 8.35
CA SER A 244 -9.58 9.36 7.76
C SER A 244 -9.38 8.70 6.38
N VAL A 245 -8.33 9.12 5.66
CA VAL A 245 -7.97 8.69 4.29
C VAL A 245 -6.67 7.89 4.27
N VAL A 246 -6.46 7.13 3.18
CA VAL A 246 -5.18 6.46 2.91
C VAL A 246 -4.15 7.50 2.48
N ASP A 247 -2.89 7.34 2.88
CA ASP A 247 -1.78 8.25 2.57
C ASP A 247 -2.06 9.71 2.98
N GLY A 248 -2.65 9.89 4.17
CA GLY A 248 -2.96 11.21 4.72
C GLY A 248 -1.71 12.10 4.82
N ASN A 249 -1.84 13.37 4.45
CA ASN A 249 -0.73 14.33 4.48
C ASN A 249 -1.25 15.78 4.61
N PRO A 250 -0.40 16.77 4.94
CA PRO A 250 -0.84 18.16 5.14
C PRO A 250 -1.52 18.82 3.94
N PHE A 251 -1.34 18.27 2.73
CA PHE A 251 -1.89 18.84 1.50
C PHE A 251 -3.24 18.20 1.11
N VAL A 252 -3.65 17.15 1.80
CA VAL A 252 -4.92 16.45 1.57
C VAL A 252 -5.79 16.63 2.80
N GLU A 253 -7.03 17.08 2.61
CA GLU A 253 -7.97 17.21 3.70
C GLU A 253 -8.25 15.84 4.33
N HIS A 254 -8.06 15.76 5.64
CA HIS A 254 -8.29 14.55 6.40
C HIS A 254 -8.66 14.90 7.84
N GLU A 255 -9.40 14.00 8.46
CA GLU A 255 -9.75 14.09 9.87
C GLU A 255 -8.89 13.11 10.66
N LEU A 256 -8.58 13.46 11.91
CA LEU A 256 -7.94 12.55 12.83
C LEU A 256 -8.99 11.58 13.40
N ARG A 257 -8.75 10.28 13.26
CA ARG A 257 -9.64 9.19 13.68
C ARG A 257 -8.95 8.33 14.75
N GLY A 258 -9.74 7.51 15.44
CA GLY A 258 -9.32 6.76 16.61
C GLY A 258 -9.38 7.58 17.91
N PRO A 259 -8.78 7.08 19.01
CA PRO A 259 -8.04 5.82 19.11
C PRO A 259 -8.95 4.59 18.99
N ASP A 260 -8.71 3.75 17.97
CA ASP A 260 -9.42 2.47 17.77
C ASP A 260 -8.60 1.48 16.91
N SER A 261 -9.13 0.28 16.67
CA SER A 261 -8.47 -0.79 15.88
C SER A 261 -8.72 -0.73 14.37
N ARG A 262 -9.33 0.35 13.86
CA ARG A 262 -9.71 0.50 12.44
C ARG A 262 -8.68 1.28 11.63
N GLY A 263 -7.50 1.51 12.19
CA GLY A 263 -6.41 2.22 11.53
C GLY A 263 -5.68 1.43 10.45
N HIS A 264 -5.88 0.11 10.33
CA HIS A 264 -5.11 -0.70 9.38
C HIS A 264 -5.23 -0.18 7.94
N GLY A 265 -4.07 0.09 7.31
CA GLY A 265 -3.99 0.65 5.95
C GLY A 265 -4.20 2.17 5.85
N LYS A 266 -4.50 2.87 6.95
CA LYS A 266 -4.66 4.33 6.99
C LYS A 266 -3.48 4.96 7.68
N ASN A 267 -2.45 5.31 6.91
CA ASN A 267 -1.23 5.90 7.42
C ASN A 267 -1.15 7.37 7.01
N TRP A 268 -0.47 8.18 7.82
CA TRP A 268 0.13 9.40 7.29
C TRP A 268 1.33 9.03 6.46
N THR A 269 1.59 9.78 5.38
CA THR A 269 2.73 9.51 4.51
C THR A 269 3.47 10.79 4.13
N ILE A 270 4.76 10.83 4.44
CA ILE A 270 5.71 11.87 4.05
C ILE A 270 6.30 11.51 2.68
N GLY A 271 6.42 12.47 1.77
CA GLY A 271 7.13 12.34 0.49
C GLY A 271 6.35 11.72 -0.67
N ARG A 272 5.08 11.32 -0.47
CA ARG A 272 4.23 10.82 -1.57
C ARG A 272 3.47 11.91 -2.32
N HIS A 273 3.16 13.02 -1.66
CA HIS A 273 2.38 14.09 -2.28
C HIS A 273 3.29 14.98 -3.14
N PRO A 274 2.86 15.43 -4.34
CA PRO A 274 3.71 16.25 -5.24
C PRO A 274 4.28 17.54 -4.64
N LYS A 275 3.60 18.08 -3.62
CA LYS A 275 4.03 19.28 -2.87
C LYS A 275 4.92 18.98 -1.67
N ASP A 276 5.17 17.72 -1.36
CA ASP A 276 6.05 17.30 -0.28
C ASP A 276 7.49 17.18 -0.81
N PRO A 277 8.44 18.03 -0.40
CA PRO A 277 9.77 18.10 -1.01
C PRO A 277 10.74 17.02 -0.50
N ALA A 278 10.25 15.95 0.14
CA ALA A 278 11.08 14.93 0.78
C ALA A 278 12.03 14.20 -0.19
N ARG A 279 13.30 14.10 0.21
CA ARG A 279 14.37 13.39 -0.49
C ARG A 279 15.02 12.35 0.43
N PRO A 280 15.72 11.34 -0.13
CA PRO A 280 16.48 10.40 0.67
C PRO A 280 17.50 11.11 1.55
N GLY A 281 17.49 10.80 2.84
CA GLY A 281 18.36 11.42 3.84
C GLY A 281 17.79 12.67 4.50
N ASP A 282 16.70 13.26 3.99
CA ASP A 282 16.04 14.37 4.64
C ASP A 282 15.49 13.94 6.01
N THR A 283 15.48 14.88 6.96
CA THR A 283 14.94 14.65 8.29
C THR A 283 13.71 15.50 8.54
N PHE A 284 12.62 14.86 8.96
CA PHE A 284 11.37 15.52 9.31
C PHE A 284 11.10 15.41 10.81
N LYS A 285 10.47 16.44 11.38
CA LYS A 285 10.07 16.47 12.78
C LYS A 285 8.56 16.35 12.90
N ILE A 286 8.11 15.11 13.06
CA ILE A 286 6.70 14.81 13.29
C ILE A 286 6.30 15.41 14.64
N THR A 287 5.28 16.25 14.62
CA THR A 287 4.75 16.97 15.77
C THR A 287 3.27 16.68 15.93
N VAL A 288 2.87 16.26 17.13
CA VAL A 288 1.48 15.98 17.49
C VAL A 288 1.05 16.92 18.60
N SER A 289 0.14 17.84 18.27
CA SER A 289 -0.49 18.71 19.27
C SER A 289 -1.60 17.95 19.97
N VAL A 290 -1.75 18.17 21.27
CA VAL A 290 -2.84 17.58 22.07
C VAL A 290 -3.79 18.64 22.59
N ASP A 291 -5.03 18.24 22.87
CA ASP A 291 -6.03 19.08 23.53
C ASP A 291 -5.86 19.11 25.07
N GLY A 292 -6.73 19.83 25.76
CA GLY A 292 -6.73 19.92 27.23
C GLY A 292 -6.98 18.59 27.95
N ARG A 293 -7.42 17.53 27.25
CA ARG A 293 -7.60 16.17 27.77
C ARG A 293 -6.41 15.25 27.43
N GLY A 294 -5.43 15.76 26.68
CA GLY A 294 -4.28 14.98 26.22
C GLY A 294 -4.56 14.13 24.99
N ALA A 295 -5.70 14.32 24.31
CA ALA A 295 -6.02 13.63 23.07
C ALA A 295 -5.29 14.27 21.89
N ALA A 296 -4.81 13.46 20.94
CA ALA A 296 -4.20 13.95 19.72
C ALA A 296 -5.21 14.79 18.92
N ARG A 297 -4.78 15.98 18.50
CA ARG A 297 -5.63 16.95 17.80
C ARG A 297 -5.18 17.21 16.37
N LYS A 298 -3.87 17.37 16.17
CA LYS A 298 -3.28 17.73 14.88
C LYS A 298 -1.92 17.06 14.75
N VAL A 299 -1.63 16.55 13.57
CA VAL A 299 -0.35 15.97 13.18
C VAL A 299 0.24 16.82 12.06
N THR A 300 1.50 17.23 12.21
CA THR A 300 2.26 17.98 11.21
C THR A 300 3.70 17.48 11.16
N TRP A 301 4.43 17.77 10.09
CA TRP A 301 5.86 17.50 9.96
C TRP A 301 6.58 18.58 9.18
#